data_AF-A0A0M3KHQ4-F1
#
_entry.id   AF-A0A0M3KHQ4-F1
#
_cell.length_a   1.000
_cell.length_b   1.000
_cell.length_c   1.000
_cell.angle_alpha   90.00
_cell.angle_beta   90.00
_cell.angle_gamma   90.00
#
_symmetry.space_group_name_H-M   'P 1'
#
loop_
_entity.id
_entity.type
_entity.pdbx_description
1 polymer ?
#
loop_
_entity_poly.entity_id
_entity_poly.type
_entity_poly.pdbx_seq_one_letter_code
_entity_poly.pdbx_strand_id
1 'polypeptide(L)'
;MDGRLLDTKKLERAQSKYGKENVMLADDLIEYADELKPAMRHVFGRAVVCMSDSVAKGVTFDEDIRVRSVTLDGTEYNPAGVVTGGARANRTVLLSELNEVMKKTDHIMEIDKKVEKLQGYYYFLLFIIVIIYCYYLLLFIIIYCYYLLLLLNWVGA
;
A
#
# COMPACT_ATOMS: atom_id res chain seq x y z
N MET A 1 18.33 -11.16 18.85
CA MET A 1 17.45 -11.69 19.92
C MET A 1 16.06 -11.94 19.32
N ASP A 2 15.92 -12.99 18.50
CA ASP A 2 14.66 -13.36 17.83
C ASP A 2 13.88 -14.41 18.62
N GLY A 3 13.82 -14.28 19.95
CA GLY A 3 13.22 -15.27 20.86
C GLY A 3 11.70 -15.45 20.74
N ARG A 4 11.07 -14.90 19.68
CA ARG A 4 9.63 -14.91 19.44
C ARG A 4 9.24 -15.48 18.07
N LEU A 5 10.19 -15.83 17.20
CA LEU A 5 9.87 -16.51 15.94
C LEU A 5 9.62 -18.00 16.18
N LEU A 6 8.81 -18.60 15.32
CA LEU A 6 8.64 -20.04 15.30
C LEU A 6 10.01 -20.70 15.06
N ASP A 7 10.35 -21.67 15.92
CA ASP A 7 11.56 -22.47 15.73
C ASP A 7 11.48 -23.20 14.39
N THR A 8 12.47 -22.96 13.53
CA THR A 8 12.56 -23.54 12.19
C THR A 8 12.52 -25.07 12.25
N LYS A 9 13.08 -25.67 13.29
CA LYS A 9 13.05 -27.13 13.49
C LYS A 9 11.63 -27.67 13.66
N LYS A 10 10.76 -26.91 14.35
CA LYS A 10 9.35 -27.30 14.56
C LYS A 10 8.56 -27.20 13.28
N LEU A 11 8.82 -26.17 12.48
CA LEU A 11 8.21 -26.00 11.16
C LEU A 11 8.63 -27.12 10.20
N GLU A 12 9.94 -27.40 10.11
CA GLU A 12 10.48 -28.48 9.29
C GLU A 12 9.89 -29.83 9.67
N ARG A 13 9.77 -30.12 10.98
CA ARG A 13 9.16 -31.36 11.47
C ARG A 13 7.68 -31.45 11.11
N ALA A 14 6.93 -30.36 11.23
CA ALA A 14 5.53 -30.31 10.83
C ALA A 14 5.38 -30.56 9.32
N GLN A 15 6.19 -29.90 8.50
CA GLN A 15 6.19 -30.06 7.04
C GLN A 15 6.62 -31.46 6.62
N SER A 16 7.61 -32.06 7.29
CA SER A 16 8.03 -33.43 7.01
C SER A 16 6.94 -34.46 7.35
N LYS A 17 6.10 -34.18 8.36
CA LYS A 17 5.07 -35.11 8.82
C LYS A 17 3.75 -34.97 8.05
N TYR A 18 3.38 -33.74 7.70
CA TYR A 18 2.07 -33.43 7.12
C TYR A 18 2.13 -32.93 5.67
N GLY A 19 3.32 -32.70 5.11
CA GLY A 19 3.50 -32.10 3.79
C GLY A 19 3.74 -30.59 3.87
N LYS A 20 4.60 -30.07 3.00
CA LYS A 20 4.98 -28.65 2.97
C LYS A 20 3.82 -27.77 2.49
N GLU A 21 3.03 -28.28 1.57
CA GLU A 21 1.81 -27.68 1.05
C GLU A 21 0.68 -27.61 2.08
N ASN A 22 0.72 -28.48 3.09
CA ASN A 22 -0.32 -28.53 4.12
C ASN A 22 0.00 -27.69 5.37
N VAL A 23 1.24 -27.23 5.52
CA VAL A 23 1.70 -26.45 6.68
C VAL A 23 2.63 -25.33 6.20
N MET A 24 2.12 -24.11 6.18
CA MET A 24 2.84 -22.92 5.74
C MET A 24 2.98 -21.93 6.90
N LEU A 25 4.12 -21.26 7.02
CA LEU A 25 4.27 -20.18 8.00
C LEU A 25 3.43 -18.98 7.57
N ALA A 26 2.69 -18.36 8.48
CA ALA A 26 1.84 -17.22 8.11
C ALA A 26 2.64 -15.99 7.61
N ASP A 27 3.86 -15.80 8.11
CA ASP A 27 4.78 -14.74 7.65
C ASP A 27 5.18 -14.91 6.18
N ASP A 28 5.25 -16.16 5.68
CA ASP A 28 5.64 -16.46 4.30
C ASP A 28 4.49 -16.24 3.29
N LEU A 29 3.27 -16.02 3.78
CA LEU A 29 2.06 -15.88 2.95
C LEU A 29 1.68 -14.41 2.68
N ILE A 30 2.47 -13.46 3.17
CA ILE A 30 2.18 -12.03 3.09
C ILE A 30 3.40 -11.27 2.56
N GLU A 31 3.14 -10.16 1.89
CA GLU A 31 4.17 -9.25 1.38
C GLU A 31 4.07 -7.90 2.08
N TYR A 32 5.21 -7.34 2.47
CA TYR A 32 5.30 -6.07 3.19
C TYR A 32 6.68 -5.43 3.01
N ALA A 33 6.77 -4.12 3.25
CA ALA A 33 8.04 -3.40 3.22
C ALA A 33 8.99 -3.87 4.34
N ASP A 34 10.30 -3.97 4.05
CA ASP A 34 11.31 -4.49 4.99
C ASP A 34 11.34 -3.76 6.34
N GLU A 35 10.99 -2.47 6.35
CA GLU A 35 10.89 -1.64 7.55
C GLU A 35 9.84 -2.17 8.55
N LEU A 36 8.80 -2.86 8.05
CA LEU A 36 7.72 -3.43 8.86
C LEU A 36 8.01 -4.85 9.36
N LYS A 37 9.11 -5.46 8.91
CA LYS A 37 9.45 -6.86 9.21
C LYS A 37 9.44 -7.23 10.69
N PRO A 38 9.94 -6.41 11.63
CA PRO A 38 9.86 -6.75 13.06
C PRO A 38 8.41 -6.83 13.58
N ALA A 39 7.54 -5.95 13.09
CA ALA A 39 6.13 -5.92 13.48
C ALA A 39 5.35 -7.08 12.86
N MET A 40 5.56 -7.36 11.57
CA MET A 40 4.88 -8.46 10.88
C MET A 40 5.27 -9.82 11.45
N ARG A 41 6.56 -10.02 11.74
CA ARG A 41 7.04 -11.21 12.45
C ARG A 41 6.45 -11.37 13.85
N HIS A 42 6.16 -10.28 14.54
CA HIS A 42 5.49 -10.33 15.84
C HIS A 42 4.06 -10.87 15.72
N VAL A 43 3.34 -10.47 14.67
CA VAL A 43 1.94 -10.84 14.43
C VAL A 43 1.83 -12.24 13.82
N PHE A 44 2.61 -12.54 12.78
CA PHE A 44 2.46 -13.73 11.94
C PHE A 44 3.56 -14.79 12.14
N GLY A 45 4.72 -14.42 12.68
CA GLY A 45 5.88 -15.31 12.78
C GLY A 45 5.76 -16.47 13.77
N ARG A 46 4.60 -16.68 14.41
CA ARG A 46 4.33 -17.71 15.42
C ARG A 46 3.17 -18.64 15.07
N ALA A 47 2.51 -18.39 13.94
CA ALA A 47 1.35 -19.13 13.52
C ALA A 47 1.63 -19.82 12.19
N VAL A 48 1.09 -21.02 12.05
CA VAL A 48 1.09 -21.74 10.77
C VAL A 48 -0.32 -21.82 10.22
N VAL A 49 -0.43 -21.72 8.90
CA VAL A 49 -1.67 -21.94 8.17
C VAL A 49 -1.69 -23.38 7.69
N CYS A 50 -2.80 -24.07 7.95
CA CYS A 50 -3.00 -25.47 7.63
C CYS A 50 -4.16 -25.66 6.65
N MET A 51 -4.03 -26.63 5.74
CA MET A 51 -5.05 -26.89 4.73
C MET A 51 -6.33 -27.53 5.29
N SER A 52 -6.25 -28.26 6.40
CA SER A 52 -7.38 -28.99 6.99
C SER A 52 -7.31 -29.03 8.52
N ASP A 53 -8.47 -29.23 9.18
CA ASP A 53 -8.55 -29.37 10.63
C ASP A 53 -7.77 -30.57 11.18
N SER A 54 -7.66 -31.66 10.41
CA SER A 54 -6.89 -32.85 10.83
C SER A 54 -5.40 -32.53 10.93
N VAL A 55 -4.87 -31.79 9.95
CA VAL A 55 -3.48 -31.31 9.95
C VAL A 55 -3.28 -30.28 11.07
N ALA A 56 -4.15 -29.28 11.18
CA ALA A 56 -4.05 -28.23 12.20
C ALA A 56 -4.04 -28.82 13.63
N LYS A 57 -4.99 -29.72 13.92
CA LYS A 57 -5.06 -30.44 15.20
C LYS A 57 -3.78 -31.25 15.45
N GLY A 58 -3.28 -31.96 14.43
CA GLY A 58 -2.05 -32.74 14.52
C GLY A 58 -0.84 -31.86 14.86
N VAL A 59 -0.64 -30.78 14.10
CA VAL A 59 0.48 -29.84 14.29
C VAL A 59 0.42 -29.13 15.65
N THR A 60 -0.77 -28.77 16.12
CA THR A 60 -0.92 -28.02 17.37
C THR A 60 -0.75 -28.86 18.63
N PHE A 61 -1.19 -30.11 18.61
CA PHE A 61 -1.17 -30.97 19.80
C PHE A 61 -0.10 -32.06 19.76
N ASP A 62 0.70 -32.17 18.69
CA ASP A 62 1.90 -33.00 18.67
C ASP A 62 2.93 -32.48 19.69
N GLU A 63 3.38 -33.37 20.57
CA GLU A 63 4.24 -33.07 21.73
C GLU A 63 5.56 -32.39 21.35
N ASP A 64 6.09 -32.73 20.18
CA ASP A 64 7.36 -32.20 19.68
C ASP A 64 7.20 -30.88 18.90
N ILE A 65 6.01 -30.63 18.35
CA ILE A 65 5.74 -29.44 17.53
C ILE A 65 5.11 -28.34 18.40
N ARG A 66 3.89 -28.56 18.92
CA ARG A 66 3.11 -27.63 19.76
C ARG A 66 3.09 -26.19 19.26
N VAL A 67 2.53 -25.96 18.06
CA VAL A 67 2.48 -24.65 17.40
C VAL A 67 1.03 -24.18 17.23
N ARG A 68 0.79 -22.86 17.32
CA ARG A 68 -0.52 -22.28 16.99
C ARG A 68 -0.81 -22.49 15.50
N SER A 69 -1.94 -23.10 15.16
CA SER A 69 -2.33 -23.33 13.77
C SER A 69 -3.70 -22.75 13.45
N VAL A 70 -3.89 -22.33 12.21
CA VAL A 70 -5.16 -21.80 11.70
C VAL A 70 -5.50 -22.50 10.39
N THR A 71 -6.71 -22.99 10.24
CA THR A 71 -7.16 -23.64 8.99
C THR A 71 -7.62 -22.61 7.96
N LEU A 72 -7.69 -23.02 6.69
CA LEU A 72 -8.29 -22.20 5.63
C LEU A 72 -9.75 -21.83 5.90
N ASP A 73 -10.50 -22.70 6.58
CA ASP A 73 -11.88 -22.46 7.01
C ASP A 73 -11.96 -21.48 8.20
N GLY A 74 -10.80 -21.10 8.76
CA GLY A 74 -10.67 -20.10 9.81
C GLY A 74 -10.80 -20.63 11.24
N THR A 75 -10.71 -21.96 11.44
CA THR A 75 -10.61 -22.57 12.77
C THR A 75 -9.21 -22.33 13.32
N GLU A 76 -9.12 -21.79 14.53
CA GLU A 76 -7.86 -21.61 15.25
C GLU A 76 -7.66 -22.72 16.28
N TYR A 77 -6.45 -23.28 16.29
CA TYR A 77 -5.99 -24.24 17.27
C TYR A 77 -4.81 -23.66 18.05
N ASN A 78 -4.95 -23.63 19.37
CA ASN A 78 -3.92 -23.13 20.29
C ASN A 78 -3.33 -24.29 21.11
N PRO A 79 -2.00 -24.42 21.21
CA PRO A 79 -1.34 -25.48 21.99
C PRO A 79 -1.64 -25.41 23.51
N ALA A 80 -2.29 -24.34 23.99
CA ALA A 80 -2.84 -24.23 25.34
C ALA A 80 -4.15 -25.04 25.54
N GLY A 81 -4.66 -25.70 24.50
CA GLY A 81 -5.89 -26.50 24.57
C GLY A 81 -7.16 -25.74 24.19
N VAL A 82 -7.03 -24.55 23.58
CA VAL A 82 -8.17 -23.76 23.10
C VAL A 82 -8.34 -23.98 21.61
N VAL A 83 -9.57 -24.28 21.19
CA VAL A 83 -9.95 -24.33 19.79
C VAL A 83 -11.05 -23.29 19.58
N THR A 84 -10.84 -22.38 18.64
CA THR A 84 -11.80 -21.35 18.29
C THR A 84 -12.29 -21.60 16.87
N GLY A 85 -13.49 -22.18 16.77
CA GLY A 85 -14.16 -22.50 15.51
C GLY A 85 -15.67 -22.40 15.65
N GLY A 86 -16.40 -22.39 14.53
CA GLY A 86 -17.85 -22.33 14.50
C GLY A 86 -18.41 -21.94 13.13
N ALA A 87 -19.74 -22.00 12.98
CA ALA A 87 -20.43 -21.55 11.77
C ALA A 87 -20.29 -20.03 11.61
N ARG A 88 -19.32 -19.61 10.80
CA ARG A 88 -19.22 -18.21 10.38
C ARG A 88 -20.23 -18.00 9.27
N ALA A 89 -21.37 -17.40 9.59
CA ALA A 89 -22.31 -16.93 8.58
C ALA A 89 -21.53 -16.03 7.61
N ASN A 90 -21.39 -16.49 6.36
CA ASN A 90 -20.70 -15.89 5.21
C ASN A 90 -20.29 -14.42 5.42
N ARG A 91 -19.31 -14.19 6.31
CA ARG A 91 -18.92 -12.84 6.69
C ARG A 91 -18.05 -12.41 5.55
N THR A 92 -18.43 -11.30 4.91
CA THR A 92 -17.61 -10.68 3.89
C THR A 92 -16.17 -10.64 4.39
N VAL A 93 -15.25 -11.12 3.57
CA VAL A 93 -13.85 -11.21 3.93
C VAL A 93 -13.37 -9.77 4.09
N LEU A 94 -13.26 -9.26 5.32
CA LEU A 94 -12.89 -7.86 5.57
C LEU A 94 -11.59 -7.47 4.85
N LEU A 95 -10.66 -8.42 4.71
CA LEU A 95 -9.43 -8.22 3.94
C LEU A 95 -9.67 -8.05 2.44
N SER A 96 -10.69 -8.69 1.86
CA SER A 96 -11.05 -8.47 0.45
C SER A 96 -11.70 -7.11 0.25
N GLU A 97 -12.60 -6.71 1.13
CA GLU A 97 -13.19 -5.36 1.11
C GLU A 97 -12.10 -4.29 1.28
N LEU A 98 -11.19 -4.49 2.24
CA LEU A 98 -10.04 -3.60 2.46
C LEU A 98 -9.17 -3.50 1.20
N ASN A 99 -8.87 -4.63 0.55
CA ASN A 99 -8.09 -4.65 -0.69
C ASN A 99 -8.79 -3.88 -1.83
N GLU A 100 -10.10 -3.99 -1.95
CA GLU A 100 -10.86 -3.18 -2.92
C GLU A 100 -10.78 -1.69 -2.62
N VAL A 101 -10.90 -1.30 -1.35
CA VAL A 101 -10.77 0.09 -0.92
C VAL A 101 -9.35 0.61 -1.22
N MET A 102 -8.32 -0.15 -0.87
CA MET A 102 -6.91 0.21 -1.15
C MET A 102 -6.68 0.44 -2.64
N LYS A 103 -7.14 -0.47 -3.51
CA LYS A 103 -7.02 -0.30 -4.97
C LYS A 103 -7.69 0.97 -5.47
N LYS A 104 -8.88 1.30 -4.95
CA LYS A 104 -9.58 2.55 -5.31
C LYS A 104 -8.79 3.77 -4.85
N THR A 105 -8.23 3.74 -3.65
CA THR A 105 -7.38 4.81 -3.13
C THR A 105 -6.13 5.01 -4.00
N ASP A 106 -5.48 3.94 -4.43
CA ASP A 106 -4.30 4.01 -5.32
C ASP A 106 -4.64 4.67 -6.66
N HIS A 107 -5.79 4.32 -7.25
CA HIS A 107 -6.26 4.96 -8.48
C HIS A 107 -6.54 6.45 -8.31
N ILE A 108 -7.12 6.86 -7.19
CA ILE A 108 -7.34 8.28 -6.87
C ILE A 108 -6.01 9.01 -6.78
N MET A 109 -5.03 8.45 -6.05
CA MET A 109 -3.70 9.04 -5.93
C MET A 109 -2.97 9.18 -7.27
N GLU A 110 -3.14 8.22 -8.18
CA GLU A 110 -2.57 8.30 -9.53
C GLU A 110 -3.18 9.45 -10.34
N ILE A 111 -4.50 9.63 -10.25
CA ILE A 111 -5.22 10.71 -10.93
C ILE A 111 -4.80 12.06 -10.35
N ASP A 112 -4.77 12.21 -9.03
CA ASP A 112 -4.38 13.45 -8.37
C ASP A 112 -2.96 13.89 -8.78
N LYS A 113 -2.03 12.94 -8.88
CA LYS A 113 -0.66 13.21 -9.37
C LYS A 113 -0.63 13.67 -10.83
N LYS A 114 -1.53 13.16 -11.68
CA LYS A 114 -1.63 13.61 -13.09
C LYS A 114 -2.22 15.03 -13.15
N VAL A 115 -3.22 15.32 -12.33
CA VAL A 115 -3.82 16.65 -12.22
C VAL A 115 -2.79 17.68 -11.76
N GLU A 116 -2.02 17.38 -10.72
CA GLU A 116 -0.97 18.27 -10.20
C GLU A 116 0.07 18.61 -11.27
N LYS A 117 0.52 17.60 -12.04
CA LYS A 117 1.44 17.81 -13.16
C LYS A 117 0.85 18.72 -14.24
N LEU A 118 -0.39 18.46 -14.66
CA LEU A 118 -1.06 19.26 -15.68
C LEU A 118 -1.29 20.70 -15.23
N GLN A 119 -1.66 20.89 -13.96
CA GLN A 119 -1.77 22.22 -13.36
C GLN A 119 -0.43 22.95 -13.40
N GLY A 120 0.67 22.28 -13.05
CA GLY A 120 2.02 22.85 -13.17
C GLY A 120 2.34 23.36 -14.58
N TYR A 121 2.07 22.55 -15.61
CA TYR A 121 2.26 22.96 -17.01
C TYR A 121 1.36 24.14 -17.40
N TYR A 122 0.09 24.14 -16.97
CA TYR A 122 -0.85 25.22 -17.26
C TYR A 122 -0.39 26.56 -16.67
N TYR A 123 0.01 26.59 -15.39
CA TYR A 123 0.48 27.81 -14.75
C TYR A 123 1.79 28.31 -15.37
N PHE A 124 2.69 27.40 -15.78
CA PHE A 124 3.91 27.78 -16.50
C PHE A 124 3.59 28.42 -17.85
N LEU A 125 2.67 27.85 -18.63
CA LEU A 125 2.23 28.42 -19.91
C LEU A 125 1.56 29.78 -19.70
N LEU A 126 0.65 29.88 -18.72
CA LEU A 126 -0.04 31.13 -18.37
C LEU A 126 0.96 32.22 -17.99
N PHE A 127 2.00 31.88 -17.22
CA PHE A 127 3.07 32.81 -16.84
C PHE A 127 3.83 33.35 -18.06
N ILE A 128 4.19 32.47 -19.01
CA ILE A 128 4.83 32.88 -20.27
C ILE A 128 3.90 33.82 -21.06
N ILE A 129 2.62 33.47 -21.18
CA ILE A 129 1.63 34.30 -21.89
C ILE A 129 1.54 35.70 -21.25
N VAL A 130 1.45 35.79 -19.92
CA VAL A 130 1.39 37.08 -19.20
C VAL A 130 2.65 37.92 -19.44
N ILE A 131 3.84 37.30 -19.44
CA ILE A 131 5.10 38.00 -19.76
C ILE A 131 5.06 38.58 -21.17
N ILE A 132 4.63 37.78 -22.15
CA ILE A 132 4.53 38.20 -23.55
C ILE A 132 3.56 39.39 -23.69
N TYR A 133 2.37 39.31 -23.08
CA TYR A 133 1.40 40.41 -23.09
C TYR A 133 1.97 41.69 -22.44
N CYS A 134 2.69 41.57 -21.33
CA CYS A 134 3.33 42.71 -20.66
C CYS A 134 4.36 43.38 -21.57
N TYR A 135 5.17 42.60 -22.29
CA TYR A 135 6.14 43.11 -23.25
C TYR A 135 5.46 43.87 -24.41
N TYR A 136 4.42 43.30 -25.01
CA TYR A 136 3.67 43.96 -26.09
C TYR A 136 3.00 45.26 -25.62
N LEU A 137 2.43 45.26 -24.41
CA LEU A 137 1.82 46.45 -23.83
C LEU A 137 2.86 47.56 -23.60
N LEU A 138 4.04 47.20 -23.08
CA LEU A 138 5.15 48.14 -22.87
C LEU A 138 5.63 48.73 -24.19
N LEU A 139 5.81 47.89 -25.22
CA LEU A 139 6.21 48.32 -26.56
C LEU A 139 5.18 49.28 -27.17
N PHE A 140 3.88 48.97 -27.02
CA PHE A 140 2.79 49.82 -27.49
C PHE A 140 2.80 51.19 -26.81
N ILE A 141 2.99 51.25 -25.49
CA ILE A 141 3.11 52.50 -24.73
C ILE A 141 4.29 53.33 -25.24
N ILE A 142 5.47 52.72 -25.43
CA ILE A 142 6.67 53.41 -25.94
C ILE A 142 6.42 54.01 -27.32
N ILE A 143 5.83 53.23 -28.23
CA ILE A 143 5.51 53.68 -29.59
C ILE A 143 4.53 54.86 -29.54
N TYR A 144 3.47 54.76 -28.74
CA TYR A 144 2.47 55.83 -28.60
C TYR A 144 3.09 57.12 -28.03
N CYS A 145 3.93 57.01 -26.98
CA CYS A 145 4.66 58.15 -26.44
C CYS A 145 5.56 58.82 -27.50
N TYR A 146 6.27 58.02 -28.31
CA TYR A 146 7.12 58.55 -29.40
C TYR A 146 6.29 59.33 -30.43
N TYR A 147 5.17 58.78 -30.90
CA TYR A 147 4.28 59.47 -31.85
C TYR A 147 3.69 60.77 -31.26
N LEU A 148 3.33 60.77 -29.97
CA LEU A 148 2.81 61.95 -29.30
C LEU A 148 3.87 63.06 -29.19
N LEU A 149 5.11 62.71 -28.83
CA LEU A 149 6.26 63.63 -28.81
C LEU A 149 6.52 64.22 -30.20
N LEU A 150 6.44 63.40 -31.24
CA LEU A 150 6.68 63.83 -32.62
C LEU A 150 5.58 64.79 -33.11
N LEU A 151 4.32 64.54 -32.76
CA LEU A 151 3.18 65.44 -33.01
C LEU A 151 3.34 66.79 -32.30
N LEU A 152 3.73 66.78 -31.01
CA LEU A 152 3.93 68.01 -30.23
C LEU A 152 5.04 68.89 -30.82
N ASN A 153 6.14 68.29 -31.29
CA ASN A 153 7.22 69.03 -31.95
C ASN A 153 6.82 69.61 -33.32
N TRP A 154 5.85 68.99 -34.01
CA TRP A 154 5.38 69.47 -35.32
C TRP A 154 4.42 70.65 -35.20
N VAL A 155 3.59 70.69 -34.15
CA VAL A 155 2.65 71.80 -33.89
C VAL A 155 3.36 73.03 -33.30
N GLY A 156 4.55 72.86 -32.71
CA GLY A 156 5.35 73.93 -32.11
C GLY A 156 6.33 74.65 -33.04
N ALA A 157 6.39 74.27 -34.33
CA ALA A 157 7.23 74.89 -35.36
C ALA A 157 6.38 75.69 -36.36
#